data_AF-A0A848ZTS2-F1
#
_entry.id   AF-A0A848ZTS2-F1
#
_cell.length_a   1.000
_cell.length_b   1.000
_cell.length_c   1.000
_cell.angle_alpha   90.00
_cell.angle_beta   90.00
_cell.angle_gamma   90.00
#
_symmetry.space_group_name_H-M   'P 1'
#
loop_
_entity.id
_entity.type
_entity.pdbx_description
1 polymer ?
#
loop_
_entity_poly.entity_id
_entity_poly.type
_entity_poly.pdbx_seq_one_letter_code
_entity_poly.pdbx_strand_id
1 'polypeptide(L)'
;MKSIPLLHKTPIWVGIFLVSLWSIKAQNKLTAGADERTPSKAQYFSWINNTNEGATAEHTKINLEFFGWLKSQYGMQLDIYAMDAGAIDGKNFYGSIYSDRFKKQFPQGFDPLYEQAKALDIRLGVWGGPDGFGDTPEEEKARIDQMVKLCRDYDFALFKFDAVCGPLRPEKEDAFIEMMQQAREHSPDLILLNHRLGLDKAKPYATTFLWGGNET
;
A
#
# COMPACT_ATOMS: atom_id res chain seq x y z
N MET A 1 -20.86 -23.24 -85.47
CA MET A 1 -20.81 -24.55 -84.77
C MET A 1 -20.39 -24.27 -83.33
N LYS A 2 -21.19 -24.72 -82.36
CA LYS A 2 -21.06 -24.43 -80.92
C LYS A 2 -19.84 -25.14 -80.32
N SER A 3 -19.05 -24.45 -79.50
CA SER A 3 -18.10 -25.08 -78.57
C SER A 3 -18.29 -24.52 -77.17
N ILE A 4 -18.68 -25.42 -76.26
CA ILE A 4 -18.92 -25.23 -74.83
C ILE A 4 -17.57 -25.08 -74.11
N PRO A 5 -17.38 -24.12 -73.17
CA PRO A 5 -16.22 -24.14 -72.30
C PRO A 5 -16.46 -25.06 -71.08
N LEU A 6 -15.53 -25.98 -70.84
CA LEU A 6 -15.46 -26.87 -69.68
C LEU A 6 -15.32 -26.06 -68.38
N LEU A 7 -16.23 -26.29 -67.42
CA LEU A 7 -16.03 -25.93 -66.01
C LEU A 7 -14.82 -26.70 -65.44
N HIS A 8 -13.76 -25.97 -65.08
CA HIS A 8 -12.72 -26.49 -64.19
C HIS A 8 -13.22 -26.45 -62.74
N LYS A 9 -13.28 -27.62 -62.11
CA LYS A 9 -13.54 -27.76 -60.67
C LYS A 9 -12.26 -27.44 -59.90
N THR A 10 -12.25 -26.34 -59.15
CA THR A 10 -11.23 -26.05 -58.14
C THR A 10 -11.51 -26.84 -56.86
N PRO A 11 -10.52 -27.55 -56.29
CA PRO A 11 -10.69 -28.21 -55.00
C PRO A 11 -10.60 -27.18 -53.86
N ILE A 12 -11.62 -27.15 -53.00
CA ILE A 12 -11.64 -26.37 -51.76
C ILE A 12 -10.76 -27.12 -50.74
N TRP A 13 -9.59 -26.56 -50.43
CA TRP A 13 -8.76 -27.01 -49.31
C TRP A 13 -9.31 -26.40 -48.02
N VAL A 14 -9.94 -27.23 -47.18
CA VAL A 14 -10.28 -26.86 -45.81
C VAL A 14 -9.02 -26.99 -44.96
N GLY A 15 -8.33 -25.87 -44.74
CA GLY A 15 -7.22 -25.79 -43.80
C GLY A 15 -7.73 -25.85 -42.37
N ILE A 16 -7.47 -26.94 -41.67
CA ILE A 16 -7.70 -27.05 -40.23
C ILE A 16 -6.62 -26.21 -39.53
N PHE A 17 -7.00 -25.03 -39.02
CA PHE A 17 -6.16 -24.24 -38.14
C PHE A 17 -6.17 -24.87 -36.73
N LEU A 18 -5.11 -25.62 -36.41
CA LEU A 18 -4.79 -25.98 -35.03
C LEU A 18 -4.30 -24.72 -34.31
N VAL A 19 -5.22 -24.06 -33.59
CA VAL A 19 -4.85 -22.99 -32.65
C VAL A 19 -4.16 -23.67 -31.47
N SER A 20 -2.83 -23.62 -31.44
CA SER A 20 -2.06 -23.98 -30.26
C SER A 20 -2.40 -22.99 -29.14
N LEU A 21 -3.19 -23.43 -28.17
CA LEU A 21 -3.41 -22.73 -26.91
C LEU A 21 -2.10 -22.77 -26.11
N TRP A 22 -1.22 -21.81 -26.37
CA TRP A 22 -0.14 -21.50 -25.44
C TRP A 22 -0.79 -20.89 -24.21
N SER A 23 -0.95 -21.69 -23.16
CA SER A 23 -1.19 -21.16 -21.82
C SER A 23 0.01 -20.28 -21.46
N ILE A 24 -0.12 -18.97 -21.70
CA ILE A 24 0.77 -17.98 -21.13
C ILE A 24 0.60 -18.12 -19.63
N LYS A 25 1.51 -18.85 -18.97
CA LYS A 25 1.66 -18.71 -17.53
C LYS A 25 2.02 -17.25 -17.32
N ALA A 26 1.07 -16.46 -16.82
CA ALA A 26 1.38 -15.16 -16.27
C ALA A 26 2.53 -15.38 -15.29
N GLN A 27 3.70 -14.80 -15.58
CA GLN A 27 4.74 -14.73 -14.58
C GLN A 27 4.11 -13.92 -13.44
N ASN A 28 3.74 -14.60 -12.35
CA ASN A 28 3.51 -13.95 -11.07
C ASN A 28 4.86 -13.34 -10.69
N LYS A 29 5.15 -12.15 -11.24
CA LYS A 29 6.15 -11.29 -10.64
C LYS A 29 5.63 -11.06 -9.23
N LEU A 30 6.33 -11.66 -8.28
CA LEU A 30 6.24 -11.41 -6.84
C LEU A 30 6.79 -10.01 -6.56
N THR A 31 6.31 -9.02 -7.32
CA THR A 31 6.45 -7.61 -7.03
C THR A 31 5.12 -7.19 -6.43
N ALA A 32 5.15 -6.27 -5.47
CA ALA A 32 3.97 -5.73 -4.81
C ALA A 32 3.06 -4.87 -5.74
N GLY A 33 2.96 -5.21 -7.02
CA GLY A 33 2.16 -4.51 -8.02
C GLY A 33 2.81 -3.25 -8.60
N ALA A 34 3.99 -2.83 -8.12
CA ALA A 34 4.72 -1.67 -8.64
C ALA A 34 6.12 -2.03 -9.14
N ASP A 35 6.60 -1.27 -10.12
CA ASP A 35 7.98 -1.26 -10.60
C ASP A 35 8.39 0.16 -11.01
N GLU A 36 9.58 0.34 -11.58
CA GLU A 36 10.14 1.64 -11.96
C GLU A 36 9.33 2.37 -13.05
N ARG A 37 8.34 1.71 -13.66
CA ARG A 37 7.42 2.30 -14.64
C ARG A 37 6.10 2.73 -14.03
N THR A 38 5.85 2.36 -12.77
CA THR A 38 4.66 2.81 -12.03
C THR A 38 4.77 4.31 -11.77
N PRO A 39 3.74 5.11 -12.11
CA PRO A 39 3.78 6.56 -11.85
C PRO A 39 4.01 6.88 -10.38
N SER A 40 4.86 7.88 -10.13
CA SER A 40 5.11 8.40 -8.78
C SER A 40 3.84 9.00 -8.18
N LYS A 41 3.69 8.85 -6.87
CA LYS A 41 2.65 9.50 -6.05
C LYS A 41 3.23 10.69 -5.30
N ALA A 42 2.53 11.82 -5.27
CA ALA A 42 2.88 12.97 -4.44
C ALA A 42 2.49 12.67 -2.98
N GLN A 43 3.46 12.71 -2.06
CA GLN A 43 3.27 12.30 -0.68
C GLN A 43 3.75 13.38 0.29
N TYR A 44 3.02 13.53 1.39
CA TYR A 44 3.42 14.38 2.52
C TYR A 44 3.58 13.53 3.77
N PHE A 45 4.71 13.67 4.46
CA PHE A 45 4.94 13.03 5.76
C PHE A 45 4.78 14.07 6.86
N SER A 46 3.96 13.76 7.86
CA SER A 46 3.78 14.66 9.02
C SER A 46 5.06 14.85 9.84
N TRP A 47 6.13 14.06 9.60
CA TRP A 47 7.45 14.25 10.22
C TRP A 47 7.96 15.70 10.16
N ILE A 48 7.58 16.41 9.10
CA ILE A 48 7.94 17.82 8.87
C ILE A 48 7.39 18.72 9.99
N ASN A 49 6.22 18.38 10.55
CA ASN A 49 5.53 19.19 11.56
C ASN A 49 5.46 18.52 12.94
N ASN A 50 5.63 17.19 13.00
CA ASN A 50 5.52 16.39 14.21
C ASN A 50 6.62 15.33 14.19
N THR A 51 7.39 15.18 15.26
CA THR A 51 8.40 14.12 15.36
C THR A 51 7.83 12.94 16.16
N ASN A 52 8.61 12.38 17.10
CA ASN A 52 8.25 11.19 17.85
C ASN A 52 6.99 11.35 18.73
N GLU A 53 6.58 12.58 19.04
CA GLU A 53 5.34 12.84 19.77
C GLU A 53 4.10 12.40 18.99
N GLY A 54 4.18 12.38 17.65
CA GLY A 54 3.08 12.02 16.76
C GLY A 54 2.15 13.18 16.40
N ALA A 55 1.53 13.05 15.25
CA ALA A 55 0.47 13.95 14.81
C ALA A 55 -0.75 13.89 15.75
N THR A 56 -1.55 14.95 15.74
CA THR A 56 -2.87 15.00 16.36
C THR A 56 -3.94 15.13 15.29
N ALA A 57 -5.20 14.86 15.65
CA ALA A 57 -6.32 15.09 14.74
C ALA A 57 -6.38 16.56 14.27
N GLU A 58 -6.14 17.52 15.17
CA GLU A 58 -6.19 18.94 14.81
C GLU A 58 -5.08 19.35 13.84
N HIS A 59 -3.82 18.93 14.09
CA HIS A 59 -2.73 19.20 13.15
C HIS A 59 -2.98 18.56 11.78
N THR A 60 -3.51 17.33 11.77
CA THR A 60 -3.82 16.62 10.52
C THR A 60 -4.91 17.33 9.74
N LYS A 61 -5.98 17.77 10.42
CA LYS A 61 -7.07 18.55 9.83
C LYS A 61 -6.54 19.84 9.19
N ILE A 62 -5.73 20.62 9.92
CA ILE A 62 -5.15 21.89 9.44
C ILE A 62 -4.29 21.64 8.18
N ASN A 63 -3.47 20.59 8.19
CA ASN A 63 -2.66 20.26 7.02
C ASN A 63 -3.53 19.85 5.82
N LEU A 64 -4.59 19.06 6.02
CA LEU A 64 -5.52 18.71 4.95
C LEU A 64 -6.25 19.95 4.40
N GLU A 65 -6.63 20.91 5.26
CA GLU A 65 -7.19 22.21 4.81
C GLU A 65 -6.18 22.98 3.95
N PHE A 66 -4.91 22.98 4.33
CA PHE A 66 -3.84 23.61 3.54
C PHE A 66 -3.67 22.95 2.17
N PHE A 67 -3.67 21.61 2.09
CA PHE A 67 -3.63 20.92 0.80
C PHE A 67 -4.89 21.14 -0.03
N GLY A 68 -6.07 21.24 0.60
CA GLY A 68 -7.30 21.64 -0.07
C GLY A 68 -7.21 23.05 -0.66
N TRP A 69 -6.60 23.99 0.08
CA TRP A 69 -6.30 25.33 -0.43
C TRP A 69 -5.34 25.26 -1.62
N LEU A 70 -4.22 24.53 -1.54
CA LEU A 70 -3.28 24.36 -2.66
C LEU A 70 -3.94 23.78 -3.91
N LYS A 71 -4.82 22.78 -3.75
CA LYS A 71 -5.62 22.22 -4.84
C LYS A 71 -6.52 23.26 -5.47
N SER A 72 -7.25 24.03 -4.65
CA SER A 72 -8.18 25.05 -5.12
C SER A 72 -7.49 26.22 -5.83
N GLN A 73 -6.33 26.67 -5.34
CA GLN A 73 -5.67 27.88 -5.82
C GLN A 73 -4.73 27.60 -7.00
N TYR A 74 -4.06 26.45 -6.99
CA TYR A 74 -2.97 26.16 -7.92
C TYR A 74 -3.18 24.85 -8.70
N GLY A 75 -4.25 24.11 -8.45
CA GLY A 75 -4.47 22.79 -9.06
C GLY A 75 -3.50 21.71 -8.58
N MET A 76 -2.80 21.94 -7.46
CA MET A 76 -1.85 20.97 -6.91
C MET A 76 -2.60 19.80 -6.25
N GLN A 77 -2.32 18.58 -6.67
CA GLN A 77 -2.88 17.36 -6.09
C GLN A 77 -1.85 16.69 -5.19
N LEU A 78 -2.21 16.45 -3.93
CA LEU A 78 -1.53 15.51 -3.07
C LEU A 78 -2.18 14.13 -3.24
N ASP A 79 -1.42 13.07 -3.46
CA ASP A 79 -2.00 11.72 -3.53
C ASP A 79 -2.15 11.10 -2.13
N ILE A 80 -1.14 11.26 -1.28
CA ILE A 80 -1.05 10.57 0.02
C ILE A 80 -0.65 11.54 1.13
N TYR A 81 -1.46 11.57 2.20
CA TYR A 81 -1.09 12.18 3.48
C TYR A 81 -0.69 11.10 4.48
N ALA A 82 0.60 11.03 4.82
CA ALA A 82 1.15 10.02 5.71
C ALA A 82 1.42 10.61 7.10
N MET A 83 0.72 10.07 8.11
CA MET A 83 1.02 10.37 9.51
C MET A 83 2.28 9.61 9.92
N ASP A 84 3.33 10.33 10.30
CA ASP A 84 4.63 9.75 10.64
C ASP A 84 4.66 9.26 12.12
N ALA A 85 5.85 8.96 12.64
CA ALA A 85 6.04 8.30 13.92
C ALA A 85 5.26 8.96 15.06
N GLY A 86 4.74 8.13 15.95
CA GLY A 86 3.91 8.53 17.07
C GLY A 86 2.42 8.59 16.76
N ALA A 87 1.96 8.49 15.51
CA ALA A 87 0.52 8.43 15.25
C ALA A 87 -0.12 7.13 15.79
N ILE A 88 0.50 5.98 15.51
CA ILE A 88 0.11 4.68 16.07
C ILE A 88 1.31 4.10 16.82
N ASP A 89 2.30 3.63 16.06
CA ASP A 89 3.60 3.19 16.59
C ASP A 89 4.53 4.41 16.75
N GLY A 90 5.62 4.24 17.47
CA GLY A 90 6.68 5.25 17.55
C GLY A 90 8.03 4.62 17.82
N LYS A 91 9.03 5.47 18.06
CA LYS A 91 10.38 4.98 18.33
C LYS A 91 10.38 4.02 19.53
N ASN A 92 10.83 2.79 19.29
CA ASN A 92 10.92 1.72 20.28
C ASN A 92 9.57 1.28 20.91
N PHE A 93 8.42 1.51 20.27
CA PHE A 93 7.15 0.92 20.73
C PHE A 93 6.15 0.69 19.60
N TYR A 94 5.38 -0.39 19.73
CA TYR A 94 4.23 -0.68 18.89
C TYR A 94 2.96 -0.23 19.59
N GLY A 95 2.12 0.51 18.89
CA GLY A 95 0.91 1.12 19.45
C GLY A 95 -0.37 0.52 18.90
N SER A 96 -1.49 0.99 19.44
CA SER A 96 -2.81 0.59 19.00
C SER A 96 -3.77 1.76 18.83
N ILE A 97 -4.61 1.69 17.80
CA ILE A 97 -5.73 2.63 17.59
C ILE A 97 -6.79 2.55 18.69
N TYR A 98 -6.73 1.53 19.56
CA TYR A 98 -7.63 1.36 20.70
C TYR A 98 -7.03 1.89 22.00
N SER A 99 -5.75 2.26 22.02
CA SER A 99 -5.06 2.74 23.21
C SER A 99 -5.53 4.12 23.65
N ASP A 100 -5.40 4.42 24.95
CA ASP A 100 -5.72 5.74 25.50
C ASP A 100 -4.83 6.84 24.91
N ARG A 101 -3.57 6.51 24.60
CA ARG A 101 -2.63 7.38 23.91
C ARG A 101 -3.19 7.81 22.55
N PHE A 102 -3.61 6.84 21.74
CA PHE A 102 -4.20 7.11 20.43
C PHE A 102 -5.49 7.94 20.57
N LYS A 103 -6.40 7.53 21.46
CA LYS A 103 -7.66 8.25 21.70
C LYS A 103 -7.45 9.68 22.19
N LYS A 104 -6.34 9.96 22.89
CA LYS A 104 -5.98 11.33 23.27
C LYS A 104 -5.56 12.17 22.05
N GLN A 105 -4.85 11.59 21.09
CA GLN A 105 -4.41 12.29 19.87
C GLN A 105 -5.51 12.37 18.80
N PHE A 106 -6.35 11.33 18.72
CA PHE A 106 -7.42 11.12 17.76
C PHE A 106 -8.71 10.70 18.49
N PRO A 107 -9.38 11.64 19.20
CA PRO A 107 -10.54 11.32 20.05
C PRO A 107 -11.76 10.79 19.29
N GLN A 108 -11.84 11.06 17.99
CA GLN A 108 -12.87 10.55 17.09
C GLN A 108 -12.34 9.47 16.14
N GLY A 109 -11.18 8.88 16.45
CA GLY A 109 -10.49 7.99 15.53
C GLY A 109 -10.07 8.71 14.25
N PHE A 110 -10.03 7.97 13.15
CA PHE A 110 -9.66 8.51 11.84
C PHE A 110 -10.86 8.99 11.02
N ASP A 111 -12.10 8.65 11.37
CA ASP A 111 -13.29 8.89 10.55
C ASP A 111 -13.36 10.34 10.01
N PRO A 112 -13.24 11.40 10.84
CA PRO A 112 -13.36 12.76 10.33
C PRO A 112 -12.23 13.15 9.37
N LEU A 113 -11.02 12.64 9.62
CA LEU A 113 -9.84 12.91 8.81
C LEU A 113 -9.90 12.16 7.48
N TYR A 114 -10.41 10.92 7.50
CA TYR A 114 -10.65 10.13 6.31
C TYR A 114 -11.68 10.81 5.41
N GLU A 115 -12.83 11.22 5.94
CA GLU A 115 -13.86 11.92 5.14
C GLU A 115 -13.30 13.22 4.52
N GLN A 116 -12.52 13.99 5.28
CA GLN A 116 -11.87 15.19 4.78
C GLN A 116 -10.83 14.89 3.69
N ALA A 117 -9.95 13.91 3.89
CA ALA A 117 -8.94 13.53 2.92
C ALA A 117 -9.59 13.00 1.63
N LYS A 118 -10.62 12.15 1.77
CA LYS A 118 -11.38 11.59 0.66
C LYS A 118 -12.06 12.68 -0.19
N ALA A 119 -12.63 13.70 0.44
CA ALA A 119 -13.22 14.85 -0.27
C ALA A 119 -12.19 15.65 -1.11
N LEU A 120 -10.89 15.47 -0.83
CA LEU A 120 -9.79 16.10 -1.56
C LEU A 120 -9.09 15.16 -2.55
N ASP A 121 -9.60 13.94 -2.75
CA ASP A 121 -8.95 12.85 -3.48
C ASP A 121 -7.56 12.48 -2.90
N ILE A 122 -7.41 12.61 -1.58
CA ILE A 122 -6.20 12.25 -0.83
C ILE A 122 -6.47 10.94 -0.09
N ARG A 123 -5.53 9.99 -0.16
CA ARG A 123 -5.56 8.78 0.68
C ARG A 123 -4.63 8.93 1.89
N LEU A 124 -4.96 8.24 2.97
CA LEU A 124 -4.15 8.26 4.18
C LEU A 124 -3.00 7.25 4.12
N GLY A 125 -1.95 7.53 4.87
CA GLY A 125 -0.81 6.64 5.10
C GLY A 125 -0.36 6.69 6.55
N VAL A 126 0.41 5.70 6.98
CA VAL A 126 1.01 5.70 8.32
C VAL A 126 2.46 5.24 8.30
N TRP A 127 3.27 5.84 9.17
CA TRP A 127 4.54 5.28 9.61
C TRP A 127 4.31 4.27 10.73
N GLY A 128 5.03 3.17 10.71
CA GLY A 128 4.97 2.19 11.78
C GLY A 128 6.20 1.32 11.86
N GLY A 129 6.17 0.37 12.78
CA GLY A 129 7.13 -0.72 12.82
C GLY A 129 6.65 -1.93 12.04
N PRO A 130 7.58 -2.78 11.59
CA PRO A 130 7.25 -3.99 10.85
C PRO A 130 6.67 -5.11 11.73
N ASP A 131 6.81 -5.03 13.05
CA ASP A 131 6.36 -6.05 14.01
C ASP A 131 5.15 -5.51 14.83
N GLY A 132 5.12 -5.82 16.13
CA GLY A 132 4.00 -5.53 17.02
C GLY A 132 3.00 -6.68 17.11
N PHE A 133 3.37 -7.86 16.61
CA PHE A 133 2.52 -9.06 16.62
C PHE A 133 2.44 -9.76 17.99
N GLY A 134 3.10 -9.22 19.02
CA GLY A 134 3.15 -9.82 20.35
C GLY A 134 3.72 -11.23 20.35
N ASP A 135 3.42 -11.99 21.40
CA ASP A 135 3.93 -13.34 21.63
C ASP A 135 2.83 -14.41 21.64
N THR A 136 1.55 -14.00 21.62
CA THR A 136 0.41 -14.93 21.53
C THR A 136 -0.32 -14.84 20.18
N PRO A 137 -1.05 -15.90 19.78
CA PRO A 137 -1.90 -15.86 18.58
C PRO A 137 -2.94 -14.72 18.60
N GLU A 138 -3.44 -14.36 19.78
CA GLU A 138 -4.43 -13.29 19.94
C GLU A 138 -3.83 -11.91 19.69
N GLU A 139 -2.61 -11.65 20.17
CA GLU A 139 -1.88 -10.40 19.92
C GLU A 139 -1.50 -10.25 18.45
N GLU A 140 -1.06 -11.35 17.84
CA GLU A 140 -0.72 -11.40 16.42
C GLU A 140 -1.93 -11.07 15.56
N LYS A 141 -3.06 -11.73 15.84
CA LYS A 141 -4.33 -11.45 15.20
C LYS A 141 -4.77 -10.01 15.42
N ALA A 142 -4.64 -9.46 16.62
CA ALA A 142 -5.02 -8.08 16.93
C ALA A 142 -4.19 -7.07 16.11
N ARG A 143 -2.89 -7.32 15.93
CA ARG A 143 -2.03 -6.47 15.08
C ARG A 143 -2.44 -6.56 13.61
N ILE A 144 -2.66 -7.77 13.09
CA ILE A 144 -3.13 -7.98 11.70
C ILE A 144 -4.46 -7.25 11.49
N ASP A 145 -5.45 -7.50 12.35
CA ASP A 145 -6.78 -6.90 12.25
C ASP A 145 -6.74 -5.37 12.28
N GLN A 146 -5.89 -4.78 13.14
CA GLN A 146 -5.69 -3.34 13.19
C GLN A 146 -5.16 -2.79 11.86
N MET A 147 -4.10 -3.38 11.31
CA MET A 147 -3.48 -2.87 10.08
C MET A 147 -4.37 -3.10 8.86
N VAL A 148 -5.05 -4.25 8.79
CA VAL A 148 -6.06 -4.54 7.75
C VAL A 148 -7.23 -3.56 7.83
N LYS A 149 -7.71 -3.23 9.05
CA LYS A 149 -8.76 -2.24 9.26
C LYS A 149 -8.40 -0.88 8.67
N LEU A 150 -7.13 -0.44 8.74
CA LEU A 150 -6.72 0.83 8.13
C LEU A 150 -6.97 0.84 6.62
N CYS A 151 -6.70 -0.28 5.94
CA CYS A 151 -6.96 -0.39 4.50
C CYS A 151 -8.44 -0.56 4.20
N ARG A 152 -9.14 -1.42 4.95
CA ARG A 152 -10.56 -1.73 4.73
C ARG A 152 -11.50 -0.55 4.96
N ASP A 153 -11.28 0.18 6.05
CA ASP A 153 -12.25 1.17 6.52
C ASP A 153 -11.87 2.61 6.12
N TYR A 154 -10.59 2.86 5.82
CA TYR A 154 -10.08 4.21 5.53
C TYR A 154 -9.22 4.28 4.26
N ASP A 155 -9.25 3.26 3.41
CA ASP A 155 -8.55 3.19 2.12
C ASP A 155 -7.06 3.57 2.21
N PHE A 156 -6.34 3.19 3.28
CA PHE A 156 -4.92 3.55 3.42
C PHE A 156 -4.11 3.13 2.19
N ALA A 157 -3.28 4.04 1.68
CA ALA A 157 -2.47 3.87 0.48
C ALA A 157 -1.00 3.55 0.78
N LEU A 158 -0.55 3.79 2.01
CA LEU A 158 0.86 3.68 2.38
C LEU A 158 1.05 3.16 3.80
N PHE A 159 1.88 2.12 3.91
CA PHE A 159 2.59 1.77 5.13
C PHE A 159 4.08 2.08 4.93
N LYS A 160 4.61 3.03 5.70
CA LYS A 160 6.05 3.28 5.81
C LYS A 160 6.55 2.55 7.06
N PHE A 161 7.19 1.42 6.86
CA PHE A 161 7.70 0.63 7.97
C PHE A 161 9.19 0.80 8.17
N ASP A 162 9.56 1.05 9.41
CA ASP A 162 10.86 1.55 9.79
C ASP A 162 11.46 0.75 10.95
N ALA A 163 12.71 0.31 10.79
CA ALA A 163 13.41 -0.46 11.81
C ALA A 163 13.73 0.36 13.07
N VAL A 164 13.59 1.70 13.05
CA VAL A 164 13.68 2.56 14.25
C VAL A 164 12.56 2.24 15.27
N CYS A 165 11.43 1.69 14.82
CA CYS A 165 10.41 1.16 15.74
C CYS A 165 10.88 -0.13 16.43
N GLY A 166 11.73 -0.90 15.75
CA GLY A 166 12.18 -2.24 16.08
C GLY A 166 12.25 -3.11 14.80
N PRO A 167 13.13 -4.12 14.73
CA PRO A 167 13.19 -5.02 13.58
C PRO A 167 11.96 -5.93 13.53
N LEU A 168 11.71 -6.55 12.36
CA LEU A 168 10.79 -7.68 12.26
C LEU A 168 11.46 -8.91 12.84
N ARG A 169 10.84 -9.57 13.84
CA ARG A 169 11.33 -10.87 14.32
C ARG A 169 11.23 -11.93 13.23
N PRO A 170 12.25 -12.77 13.00
CA PRO A 170 12.22 -13.78 11.93
C PRO A 170 11.01 -14.72 12.01
N GLU A 171 10.59 -15.11 13.21
CA GLU A 171 9.43 -15.96 13.43
C GLU A 171 8.08 -15.28 13.14
N LYS A 172 8.07 -13.95 12.93
CA LYS A 172 6.88 -13.15 12.61
C LYS A 172 6.75 -12.75 11.14
N GLU A 173 7.65 -13.23 10.27
CA GLU A 173 7.54 -12.94 8.84
C GLU A 173 6.24 -13.48 8.21
N ASP A 174 5.72 -14.60 8.71
CA ASP A 174 4.47 -15.18 8.19
C ASP A 174 3.26 -14.32 8.55
N ALA A 175 3.20 -13.82 9.78
CA ALA A 175 2.19 -12.85 10.23
C ALA A 175 2.27 -11.55 9.43
N PHE A 176 3.49 -11.07 9.14
CA PHE A 176 3.71 -9.89 8.30
C PHE A 176 3.18 -10.10 6.87
N ILE A 177 3.47 -11.24 6.27
CA ILE A 177 3.00 -11.59 4.93
C ILE A 177 1.48 -11.66 4.91
N GLU A 178 0.87 -12.33 5.89
CA GLU A 178 -0.58 -12.43 6.04
C GLU A 178 -1.22 -11.05 6.16
N MET A 179 -0.67 -10.19 7.03
CA MET A 179 -1.10 -8.80 7.17
C MET A 179 -1.07 -8.05 5.84
N MET A 180 0.04 -8.13 5.11
CA MET A 180 0.20 -7.44 3.82
C MET A 180 -0.74 -7.98 2.74
N GLN A 181 -1.00 -9.29 2.72
CA GLN A 181 -1.95 -9.91 1.79
C GLN A 181 -3.38 -9.41 2.08
N GLN A 182 -3.84 -9.53 3.32
CA GLN A 182 -5.19 -9.11 3.71
C GLN A 182 -5.40 -7.60 3.54
N ALA A 183 -4.39 -6.78 3.87
CA ALA A 183 -4.46 -5.34 3.63
C ALA A 183 -4.64 -5.02 2.14
N ARG A 184 -3.99 -5.78 1.25
CA ARG A 184 -4.09 -5.62 -0.21
C ARG A 184 -5.35 -6.20 -0.83
N GLU A 185 -6.14 -7.00 -0.12
CA GLU A 185 -7.50 -7.33 -0.56
C GLU A 185 -8.38 -6.07 -0.58
N HIS A 186 -8.11 -5.11 0.29
CA HIS A 186 -8.85 -3.85 0.40
C HIS A 186 -8.16 -2.67 -0.29
N SER A 187 -6.83 -2.61 -0.21
CA SER A 187 -6.00 -1.62 -0.91
C SER A 187 -5.01 -2.32 -1.85
N PRO A 188 -5.42 -2.80 -3.05
CA PRO A 188 -4.54 -3.57 -3.94
C PRO A 188 -3.26 -2.84 -4.35
N ASP A 189 -3.29 -1.51 -4.34
CA ASP A 189 -2.18 -0.61 -4.64
C ASP A 189 -1.44 -0.11 -3.39
N LEU A 190 -1.66 -0.72 -2.22
CA LEU A 190 -0.97 -0.37 -0.97
C LEU A 190 0.55 -0.44 -1.14
N ILE A 191 1.17 0.72 -0.99
CA ILE A 191 2.62 0.88 -1.00
C ILE A 191 3.16 0.46 0.36
N LEU A 192 4.07 -0.51 0.36
CA LEU A 192 4.95 -0.75 1.49
C LEU A 192 6.28 -0.06 1.22
N LEU A 193 6.49 1.07 1.88
CA LEU A 193 7.77 1.77 1.90
C LEU A 193 8.65 1.10 2.96
N ASN A 194 9.57 0.27 2.49
CA ASN A 194 10.55 -0.42 3.33
C ASN A 194 11.69 0.56 3.70
N HIS A 195 11.75 0.94 4.97
CA HIS A 195 12.82 1.77 5.53
C HIS A 195 13.65 0.91 6.50
N ARG A 196 14.70 0.28 5.97
CA ARG A 196 15.70 -0.52 6.73
C ARG A 196 15.19 -1.84 7.29
N LEU A 197 14.15 -2.43 6.71
CA LEU A 197 13.69 -3.75 7.11
C LEU A 197 14.55 -4.84 6.47
N GLY A 198 15.14 -5.70 7.29
CA GLY A 198 15.76 -6.95 6.85
C GLY A 198 14.70 -8.01 6.50
N LEU A 199 13.91 -7.76 5.46
CA LEU A 199 12.89 -8.71 4.99
C LEU A 199 13.56 -9.80 4.14
N ASP A 200 13.34 -11.05 4.52
CA ASP A 200 13.80 -12.22 3.74
C ASP A 200 12.63 -12.86 2.99
N LYS A 201 11.75 -13.58 3.70
CA LYS A 201 10.54 -14.21 3.14
C LYS A 201 9.50 -13.15 2.74
N ALA A 202 9.40 -12.07 3.51
CA ALA A 202 8.45 -10.98 3.29
C ALA A 202 8.89 -9.99 2.19
N LYS A 203 10.11 -10.09 1.67
CA LYS A 203 10.66 -9.17 0.65
C LYS A 203 9.75 -8.93 -0.56
N PRO A 204 9.06 -9.93 -1.13
CA PRO A 204 8.15 -9.72 -2.26
C PRO A 204 6.97 -8.77 -2.00
N TYR A 205 6.64 -8.53 -0.72
CA TYR A 205 5.54 -7.66 -0.33
C TYR A 205 5.96 -6.20 -0.19
N ALA A 206 7.27 -5.89 -0.20
CA ALA A 206 7.76 -4.53 -0.26
C ALA A 206 7.58 -3.93 -1.66
N THR A 207 7.10 -2.69 -1.71
CA THR A 207 6.91 -1.95 -2.97
C THR A 207 8.16 -1.15 -3.32
N THR A 208 8.91 -0.71 -2.31
CA THR A 208 10.11 0.09 -2.51
C THR A 208 11.37 -0.70 -2.17
N PHE A 209 12.46 -0.33 -2.82
CA PHE A 209 13.82 -0.67 -2.45
C PHE A 209 14.64 0.61 -2.42
N LEU A 210 15.78 0.58 -1.73
CA LEU A 210 16.68 1.72 -1.70
C LEU A 210 17.41 1.83 -3.03
N TRP A 211 17.21 2.96 -3.71
CA TRP A 211 17.87 3.25 -4.97
C TRP A 211 19.39 3.30 -4.76
N GLY A 212 20.13 2.40 -5.42
CA GLY A 212 21.58 2.26 -5.26
C GLY A 212 22.01 1.25 -4.18
N GLY A 213 21.08 0.61 -3.48
CA GLY A 213 21.34 -0.54 -2.60
C GLY A 213 22.02 -0.24 -1.26
N ASN A 214 22.58 0.96 -1.06
CA ASN A 214 23.19 1.38 0.20
C ASN A 214 22.59 2.71 0.67
N GLU A 215 22.11 2.75 1.92
CA GLU A 215 21.98 3.99 2.67
C GLU A 215 23.35 4.33 3.29
N THR A 216 23.72 5.62 3.25
CA THR A 216 24.91 6.17 3.93
C THR A 216 24.77 6.17 5.44
#